data_AF-A0A957YDM1-F1
#
_entry.id   AF-A0A957YDM1-F1
#
_cell.length_a   1.000
_cell.length_b   1.000
_cell.length_c   1.000
_cell.angle_alpha   90.00
_cell.angle_beta   90.00
_cell.angle_gamma   90.00
#
_symmetry.space_group_name_H-M   'P 1'
#
loop_
_entity.id
_entity.type
_entity.pdbx_description
1 polymer ?
#
loop_
_entity_poly.entity_id
_entity_poly.type
_entity_poly.pdbx_seq_one_letter_code
_entity_poly.pdbx_strand_id
1 'polypeptide(L)'
;MKVVTVPVEQKYLFELLIEAQEEGLILQTTDGQQFVLLSLEEWHGFEVGDSENFEQEVKATSENKALLAFLADRQGNGKRVSMADVKKQLGLS
;
A
#
# COMPACT_ATOMS: atom_id res chain seq x y z
N MET A 1 -9.85 -2.86 16.60
CA MET A 1 -8.53 -3.53 16.60
C MET A 1 -8.13 -3.83 18.04
N LYS A 2 -7.46 -4.96 18.30
CA LYS A 2 -6.89 -5.29 19.62
C LYS A 2 -5.39 -4.99 19.58
N VAL A 3 -4.89 -4.27 20.56
CA VAL A 3 -3.44 -4.05 20.73
C VAL A 3 -2.85 -5.23 21.51
N VAL A 4 -1.78 -5.82 20.98
CA VAL A 4 -1.01 -6.88 21.64
C VAL A 4 0.43 -6.40 21.75
N THR A 5 0.98 -6.39 22.96
CA THR A 5 2.38 -6.02 23.19
C THR A 5 3.29 -7.19 22.88
N VAL A 6 4.26 -7.00 22.00
CA VAL A 6 5.26 -8.00 21.65
C VAL A 6 6.52 -7.77 22.51
N PRO A 7 6.97 -8.77 23.30
CA PRO A 7 8.20 -8.67 24.08
C PRO A 7 9.45 -8.74 23.19
N VAL A 8 10.48 -7.96 23.53
CA VAL A 8 11.74 -7.84 22.75
C VAL A 8 12.55 -9.14 22.76
N GLU A 9 12.31 -10.00 23.76
CA GLU A 9 12.95 -11.30 23.90
C GLU A 9 12.57 -12.27 22.77
N GLN A 10 11.46 -12.03 22.07
CA GLN A 10 11.08 -12.77 20.87
C GLN A 10 11.84 -12.23 19.65
N LYS A 11 13.15 -12.50 19.61
CA LYS A 11 14.09 -11.93 18.62
C LYS A 11 13.58 -11.97 17.18
N TYR A 12 13.09 -13.14 16.72
CA TYR A 12 12.61 -13.29 15.35
C TYR A 12 11.42 -12.38 15.02
N LEU A 13 10.42 -12.33 15.91
CA LEU A 13 9.26 -11.47 15.71
C LEU A 13 9.63 -9.99 15.82
N PHE A 14 10.56 -9.66 16.73
CA PHE A 14 11.05 -8.30 16.90
C PHE A 14 11.88 -7.82 15.69
N GLU A 15 12.71 -8.67 15.09
CA GLU A 15 13.44 -8.40 13.85
C GLU A 15 12.48 -8.13 12.69
N LEU A 16 11.44 -8.96 12.52
CA LEU A 16 10.40 -8.72 11.52
C LEU A 16 9.65 -7.39 11.74
N LEU A 17 9.45 -6.98 12.99
CA LEU A 17 8.83 -5.69 13.30
C LEU A 17 9.74 -4.50 12.97
N ILE A 18 11.07 -4.65 13.12
CA ILE A 18 12.05 -3.64 12.70
C ILE A 18 12.08 -3.54 11.17
N GLU A 19 12.15 -4.67 10.48
CA GLU A 19 12.10 -4.69 9.01
C GLU A 19 10.80 -4.04 8.48
N ALA A 20 9.67 -4.34 9.11
CA ALA A 20 8.37 -3.77 8.78
C ALA A 20 8.21 -2.26 9.05
N GLN A 21 9.18 -1.63 9.76
CA GLN A 21 9.25 -0.17 9.90
C GLN A 21 9.94 0.51 8.72
N GLU A 22 10.82 -0.20 8.01
CA GLU A 22 11.51 0.34 6.83
C GLU A 22 10.72 0.07 5.54
N GLU A 23 10.13 -1.12 5.44
CA GLU A 23 9.28 -1.50 4.32
C GLU A 23 8.22 -2.54 4.74
N GLY A 24 7.01 -2.43 4.21
CA GLY A 24 5.94 -3.40 4.51
C GLY A 24 6.29 -4.83 4.12
N LEU A 25 5.98 -5.79 5.00
CA LEU A 25 6.25 -7.21 4.78
C LEU A 25 4.97 -7.99 4.49
N ILE A 26 5.07 -8.96 3.57
CA ILE A 26 4.05 -10.01 3.38
C ILE A 26 4.51 -11.26 4.11
N LEU A 27 3.80 -11.63 5.16
CA LEU A 27 4.02 -12.87 5.90
C LEU A 27 3.15 -13.97 5.26
N GLN A 28 3.78 -15.03 4.75
CA GLN A 28 3.09 -16.17 4.16
C GLN A 28 3.26 -17.41 5.03
N THR A 29 2.16 -18.05 5.39
CA THR A 29 2.16 -19.33 6.10
C THR A 29 2.44 -20.48 5.13
N THR A 30 2.81 -21.65 5.66
CA THR A 30 3.15 -22.83 4.85
C THR A 30 1.97 -23.41 4.07
N ASP A 31 0.74 -23.11 4.49
CA ASP A 31 -0.50 -23.43 3.76
C ASP A 31 -0.90 -22.34 2.76
N GLY A 32 -0.11 -21.27 2.64
CA GLY A 32 -0.23 -20.24 1.62
C GLY A 32 -1.06 -19.01 2.02
N GLN A 33 -1.58 -18.93 3.24
CA GLN A 33 -2.28 -17.73 3.72
C GLN A 33 -1.30 -16.56 3.87
N GLN A 34 -1.73 -15.37 3.43
CA GLN A 34 -0.91 -14.15 3.44
C GLN A 34 -1.45 -13.13 4.43
N PHE A 35 -0.53 -12.50 5.16
CA PHE A 35 -0.78 -11.41 6.10
C PHE A 35 0.15 -10.25 5.78
N VAL A 36 -0.29 -9.04 6.08
CA VAL A 36 0.51 -7.83 5.89
C VAL A 36 0.97 -7.33 7.25
N LEU A 37 2.26 -7.10 7.39
CA LEU A 37 2.87 -6.43 8.54
C LEU A 37 3.41 -5.07 8.08
N LEU A 38 2.87 -4.01 8.67
CA LEU A 38 3.19 -2.62 8.34
C LEU A 38 3.28 -1.81 9.63
N SER A 39 4.22 -0.86 9.67
CA SER A 39 4.18 0.19 10.67
C SER A 39 2.91 1.03 10.52
N LEU A 40 2.25 1.32 11.65
CA LEU A 40 1.11 2.24 11.68
C LEU A 40 1.51 3.68 11.33
N GLU A 41 2.79 4.04 11.48
CA GLU A 41 3.29 5.36 11.10
C GLU A 41 3.30 5.56 9.59
N GLU A 42 3.51 4.47 8.82
CA GLU A 42 3.54 4.49 7.36
C GLU A 42 2.17 4.19 6.73
N TRP A 43 1.25 3.60 7.50
CA TRP A 43 -0.05 3.21 6.98
C TRP A 43 -0.93 4.42 6.65
N HIS A 44 -1.03 4.70 5.36
CA HIS A 44 -2.02 5.62 4.80
C HIS A 44 -3.11 4.79 4.12
N GLY A 45 -4.23 4.60 4.81
CA GLY A 45 -5.40 3.94 4.24
C GLY A 45 -6.03 4.81 3.16
N PHE A 46 -6.35 4.21 2.02
CA PHE A 46 -7.20 4.81 0.99
C PHE A 46 -8.47 3.97 0.94
N GLU A 47 -9.58 4.51 1.45
CA GLU A 47 -10.89 3.95 1.17
C GLU A 47 -11.31 4.45 -0.20
N VAL A 48 -11.48 3.53 -1.14
CA VAL A 48 -11.93 3.85 -2.51
C VAL A 48 -13.13 2.95 -2.79
N GLY A 49 -14.31 3.56 -2.93
CA GLY A 49 -15.50 2.89 -3.46
C GLY A 49 -16.53 2.43 -2.41
N ASP A 50 -16.27 2.63 -1.12
CA ASP A 50 -17.22 2.31 -0.04
C ASP A 50 -17.86 3.56 0.60
N SER A 51 -17.39 4.77 0.27
CA SER A 51 -17.97 6.02 0.76
C SER A 51 -19.11 6.50 -0.15
N GLU A 52 -20.25 6.87 0.42
CA GLU A 52 -21.30 7.61 -0.30
C GLU A 52 -20.85 9.04 -0.71
N ASN A 53 -19.68 9.49 -0.24
CA ASN A 53 -19.15 10.82 -0.48
C ASN A 53 -17.76 10.78 -1.14
N PHE A 54 -17.78 10.79 -2.47
CA PHE A 54 -16.59 10.88 -3.32
C PHE A 54 -15.71 12.11 -3.02
N GLU A 55 -16.28 13.24 -2.57
CA GLU A 55 -15.49 14.43 -2.23
C GLU A 55 -14.61 14.21 -1.01
N GLN A 56 -15.06 13.39 -0.05
CA GLN A 56 -14.23 12.99 1.09
C GLN A 56 -13.10 12.04 0.68
N GLU A 57 -13.35 11.10 -0.23
CA GLU A 57 -12.32 10.21 -0.78
C GLU A 57 -11.25 10.99 -1.54
N VAL A 58 -11.68 11.95 -2.37
CA VAL A 58 -10.78 12.85 -3.11
C VAL A 58 -9.97 13.70 -2.15
N LYS A 59 -10.58 14.22 -1.08
CA LYS A 59 -9.87 15.02 -0.08
C LYS A 59 -8.80 14.20 0.65
N ALA A 60 -9.15 13.03 1.16
CA ALA A 60 -8.19 12.13 1.83
C ALA A 60 -7.03 11.74 0.90
N THR A 61 -7.33 11.44 -0.37
CA THR A 61 -6.32 11.13 -1.39
C THR A 61 -5.41 12.34 -1.68
N SER A 62 -5.97 13.55 -1.73
CA SER A 62 -5.22 14.79 -1.97
C SER A 62 -4.36 15.25 -0.80
N GLU A 63 -4.64 14.80 0.42
CA GLU A 63 -3.83 15.11 1.60
C GLU A 63 -2.58 14.22 1.70
N ASN A 64 -2.54 13.12 0.94
CA ASN A 64 -1.35 12.26 0.87
C ASN A 64 -0.26 12.88 -0.01
N LYS A 65 0.63 13.64 0.63
CA LYS A 65 1.75 14.34 -0.04
C LYS A 65 2.71 13.40 -0.76
N ALA A 66 2.95 12.20 -0.22
CA ALA A 66 3.84 11.22 -0.84
C ALA A 66 3.26 10.69 -2.16
N LEU A 67 1.96 10.36 -2.17
CA LEU A 67 1.24 9.97 -3.37
C LEU A 67 1.22 11.12 -4.40
N LEU A 68 0.90 12.35 -3.98
CA LEU A 68 0.89 13.48 -4.90
C LEU A 68 2.27 13.79 -5.49
N ALA A 69 3.33 13.69 -4.69
CA ALA A 69 4.70 13.85 -5.17
C ALA A 69 5.07 12.77 -6.19
N PHE A 70 4.74 11.51 -5.92
CA PHE A 70 4.93 10.40 -6.85
C PHE A 70 4.15 10.59 -8.15
N LEU A 71 2.89 11.02 -8.07
CA LEU A 71 2.05 11.28 -9.25
C LEU A 71 2.56 12.46 -10.07
N ALA A 72 3.07 13.52 -9.42
CA ALA A 72 3.68 14.67 -10.09
C ALA A 72 4.96 14.27 -10.83
N ASP A 73 5.84 13.48 -10.21
CA ASP A 73 7.05 12.96 -10.86
C ASP A 73 6.70 12.06 -12.05
N ARG A 74 5.70 11.17 -11.88
CA ARG A 74 5.19 10.31 -12.94
C ARG A 74 4.62 11.12 -14.12
N GLN A 75 3.96 12.25 -13.88
CA GLN A 75 3.45 13.11 -14.95
C GLN A 75 4.59 13.76 -15.77
N GLY A 76 5.69 14.14 -15.13
CA GLY A 76 6.85 14.77 -15.78
C GLY A 76 7.67 13.81 -16.64
N ASN A 77 7.77 12.53 -16.24
CA ASN A 77 8.69 11.54 -16.82
C ASN A 77 8.00 10.33 -17.50
N GLY A 78 6.66 10.35 -17.63
CA GLY A 78 5.89 9.16 -17.96
C GLY A 78 6.06 8.66 -19.40
N LYS A 79 6.66 7.47 -19.57
CA LYS A 79 6.45 6.62 -20.75
C LYS A 79 4.94 6.40 -20.94
N ARG A 80 4.38 6.97 -21.98
CA ARG A 80 2.97 6.76 -22.34
C ARG A 80 2.84 5.43 -23.08
N VAL A 81 1.93 4.59 -22.63
CA VAL A 81 1.56 3.35 -23.32
C VAL A 81 0.30 3.64 -24.14
N SER A 82 0.24 3.16 -25.37
CA SER A 82 -0.95 3.37 -26.20
C SER A 82 -2.13 2.57 -25.65
N MET A 83 -3.34 3.07 -25.85
CA MET A 83 -4.55 2.34 -25.44
C MET A 83 -4.65 0.95 -26.10
N ALA A 84 -4.10 0.80 -27.31
CA ALA A 84 -4.06 -0.48 -28.00
C ALA A 84 -3.14 -1.50 -27.29
N ASP A 85 -1.96 -1.06 -26.85
CA ASP A 85 -1.02 -1.92 -26.12
C ASP A 85 -1.59 -2.33 -24.76
N VAL A 86 -2.29 -1.42 -24.07
CA VAL A 86 -2.98 -1.70 -22.80
C VAL A 86 -4.07 -2.76 -23.01
N LYS A 87 -4.92 -2.62 -24.03
CA LYS A 87 -5.98 -3.61 -24.33
C LYS A 87 -5.41 -4.99 -24.63
N LYS A 88 -4.31 -5.06 -25.39
CA LYS A 88 -3.62 -6.31 -25.69
C LYS A 88 -3.02 -6.96 -24.45
N GLN A 89 -2.40 -6.19 -23.55
CA GLN A 89 -1.85 -6.71 -22.29
C GLN A 89 -2.93 -7.25 -21.35
N LEU A 90 -4.11 -6.64 -21.35
CA LEU A 90 -5.23 -7.02 -20.50
C LEU A 90 -6.15 -8.09 -21.14
N GLY A 91 -5.85 -8.56 -22.36
CA GLY A 91 -6.67 -9.55 -23.07
C GLY A 91 -8.05 -9.02 -23.48
N LEU A 92 -8.19 -7.71 -23.63
CA LEU A 92 -9.45 -7.01 -23.97
C LEU A 92 -9.58 -6.71 -25.47
N SER A 93 -8.67 -7.24 -26.29
CA SER A 93 -8.62 -7.06 -27.76
C SER A 93 -8.00 -8.26 -28.44
#